data_AF-E5B9J9-F1
#
_entry.id   AF-E5B9J9-F1
#
_cell.length_a   1.000
_cell.length_b   1.000
_cell.length_c   1.000
_cell.angle_alpha   90.00
_cell.angle_beta   90.00
_cell.angle_gamma   90.00
#
_symmetry.space_group_name_H-M   'P 1'
#
loop_
_entity.id
_entity.type
_entity.pdbx_description
1 polymer ?
#
loop_
_entity_poly.entity_id
_entity_poly.type
_entity_poly.pdbx_seq_one_letter_code
_entity_poly.pdbx_strand_id
1 'polypeptide(L)'
;MFSKADKKTLLIYSGFALLFIYPIIQSGVFYRDDLDRSITGQYGWRGLGRPVADILMKILSASGHYNLDLFPYTMIASCLFIAGASLLLSRHLIKLDIPNEKIVAALLIFNPFILQNMAYRYDCLGMSVAFFLATMAYTYDNSSVFKSISVKIITGVLSLTLYQPCANIFIGFLAIDFIIIAIRRHVSIKEAIALTFRKAILFISFYFIYALFFAPKTIPAQS
;
A
#
# COMPACT_ATOMS: atom_id res chain seq x y z
N MET A 1 -6.16 -18.04 7.98
CA MET A 1 -6.60 -17.59 9.32
C MET A 1 -5.39 -16.98 10.03
N PHE A 2 -5.51 -15.85 10.72
CA PHE A 2 -4.38 -15.28 11.49
C PHE A 2 -4.12 -16.11 12.75
N SER A 3 -2.89 -16.59 12.91
CA SER A 3 -2.46 -17.30 14.13
C SER A 3 -2.34 -16.33 15.31
N LYS A 4 -2.23 -16.86 16.53
CA LYS A 4 -1.92 -16.04 17.72
C LYS A 4 -0.59 -15.28 17.56
N ALA A 5 0.41 -15.91 16.93
CA ALA A 5 1.71 -15.29 16.65
C ALA A 5 1.59 -14.14 15.64
N ASP A 6 0.73 -14.26 14.64
CA ASP A 6 0.48 -13.19 13.67
C ASP A 6 -0.18 -11.98 14.34
N LYS A 7 -1.17 -12.20 15.22
CA LYS A 7 -1.81 -11.12 15.97
C LYS A 7 -0.80 -10.37 16.84
N LYS A 8 0.08 -11.11 17.53
CA LYS A 8 1.17 -10.53 18.32
C LYS A 8 2.13 -9.71 17.44
N THR A 9 2.52 -10.25 16.29
CA THR A 9 3.43 -9.57 15.36
C THR A 9 2.79 -8.30 14.78
N LEU A 10 1.51 -8.36 14.40
CA LEU A 10 0.76 -7.20 13.94
C LEU A 10 0.70 -6.09 14.99
N LEU A 11 0.45 -6.44 16.26
CA LEU A 11 0.41 -5.48 17.36
C LEU A 11 1.78 -4.82 17.58
N ILE A 12 2.87 -5.60 17.55
CA ILE A 12 4.24 -5.09 17.69
C ILE A 12 4.57 -4.12 16.54
N TYR A 13 4.29 -4.51 15.29
CA TYR A 13 4.50 -3.63 14.13
C TYR A 13 3.65 -2.37 14.19
N SER A 14 2.40 -2.47 14.66
CA SER A 14 1.53 -1.29 14.81
C SER A 14 2.09 -0.33 15.87
N GLY A 15 2.64 -0.86 16.97
CA GLY A 15 3.34 -0.08 17.98
C GLY A 15 4.58 0.61 17.43
N PHE A 16 5.42 -0.09 16.65
CA PHE A 16 6.57 0.53 15.99
C PHE A 16 6.19 1.60 14.97
N ALA A 17 5.16 1.34 14.15
CA ALA A 17 4.64 2.33 13.21
C ALA A 17 4.15 3.58 13.95
N LEU A 18 3.39 3.41 15.04
CA LEU A 18 2.92 4.51 15.86
C LEU A 18 4.09 5.30 16.46
N LEU A 19 5.09 4.63 17.04
CA LEU A 19 6.28 5.30 17.59
C LEU A 19 7.04 6.11 16.54
N PHE A 20 7.17 5.56 15.32
CA PHE A 20 7.86 6.22 14.22
C PHE A 20 7.08 7.44 13.69
N ILE A 21 5.75 7.37 13.65
CA ILE A 21 4.86 8.42 13.15
C ILE A 21 4.51 9.45 14.23
N TYR A 22 4.66 9.10 15.51
CA TYR A 22 4.27 9.94 16.65
C TYR A 22 4.79 11.38 16.60
N PRO A 23 6.04 11.67 16.17
CA PRO A 23 6.49 13.05 16.03
C PRO A 23 5.65 13.89 15.04
N ILE A 24 5.15 13.28 13.96
CA ILE A 24 4.26 13.95 12.99
C ILE A 24 2.92 14.27 13.67
N ILE A 25 2.37 13.32 14.43
CA ILE A 25 1.14 13.55 15.21
C ILE A 25 1.34 14.69 16.21
N GLN A 26 2.48 14.75 16.91
CA GLN A 26 2.75 15.83 17.86
C GLN A 26 2.90 17.20 17.17
N SER A 27 3.47 17.25 15.96
CA SER A 27 3.63 18.51 15.23
C SER A 27 2.28 19.15 14.85
N GLY A 28 1.26 18.34 14.56
CA GLY A 28 -0.09 18.83 14.26
C GLY A 28 -0.22 19.73 13.02
N VAL A 29 0.82 19.80 12.18
CA VAL A 29 0.87 20.73 11.04
C VAL A 29 0.09 20.22 9.82
N PHE A 30 -0.43 21.16 9.03
CA PHE A 30 -0.97 20.86 7.70
C PHE A 30 0.16 20.76 6.68
N TYR A 31 0.12 19.74 5.83
CA TYR A 31 1.11 19.53 4.78
C TYR A 31 0.51 19.76 3.39
N ARG A 32 1.13 20.65 2.61
CA ARG A 32 0.77 20.96 1.22
C ARG A 32 -0.72 21.28 1.04
N ASP A 33 -1.49 20.36 0.45
CA ASP A 33 -2.91 20.52 0.11
C ASP A 33 -3.83 20.35 1.32
N ASP A 34 -3.33 19.93 2.47
CA ASP A 34 -4.14 19.79 3.68
C ASP A 34 -4.77 21.14 4.12
N LEU A 35 -4.06 22.26 3.96
CA LEU A 35 -4.58 23.58 4.35
C LEU A 35 -5.80 23.95 3.49
N ASP A 36 -5.70 23.77 2.18
CA ASP A 36 -6.78 24.06 1.24
C ASP A 36 -8.00 23.15 1.51
N ARG A 37 -7.78 21.88 1.81
CA ARG A 37 -8.84 20.92 2.20
C ARG A 37 -9.49 21.28 3.52
N SER A 38 -8.75 21.81 4.48
CA SER A 38 -9.30 22.25 5.77
C SER A 38 -10.25 23.44 5.63
N ILE A 39 -10.02 24.30 4.64
CA ILE A 39 -10.85 25.48 4.37
C ILE A 39 -12.05 25.11 3.48
N THR A 40 -11.81 24.34 2.42
CA THR A 40 -12.82 24.06 1.37
C THR A 40 -13.65 22.82 1.64
N GLY A 41 -13.16 21.89 2.47
CA GLY A 41 -13.78 20.58 2.68
C GLY A 41 -13.81 19.69 1.43
N GLN A 42 -12.95 19.93 0.44
CA GLN A 42 -12.99 19.20 -0.84
C GLN A 42 -12.35 17.79 -0.76
N TYR A 43 -12.91 16.86 -1.55
CA TYR A 43 -12.35 15.52 -1.74
C TYR A 43 -11.33 15.47 -2.90
N GLY A 44 -11.68 15.88 -4.12
CA GLY A 44 -10.73 16.08 -5.24
C GLY A 44 -9.99 14.85 -5.80
N TRP A 45 -9.90 13.73 -5.07
CA TRP A 45 -9.10 12.57 -5.44
C TRP A 45 -9.62 11.85 -6.68
N ARG A 46 -10.94 11.83 -6.88
CA ARG A 46 -11.55 11.24 -8.10
C ARG A 46 -11.03 11.87 -9.39
N GLY A 47 -10.83 13.19 -9.42
CA GLY A 47 -10.27 13.90 -10.58
C GLY A 47 -8.81 13.53 -10.87
N LEU A 48 -8.09 13.08 -9.85
CA LEU A 48 -6.70 12.60 -9.92
C LEU A 48 -6.60 11.10 -10.21
N GLY A 49 -7.69 10.46 -10.64
CA GLY A 49 -7.74 9.03 -10.92
C GLY A 49 -7.72 8.16 -9.66
N ARG A 50 -8.07 8.74 -8.50
CA ARG A 50 -8.15 8.04 -7.20
C ARG A 50 -9.60 7.97 -6.67
N PRO A 51 -10.54 7.37 -7.40
CA PRO A 51 -11.96 7.34 -7.00
C PRO A 51 -12.21 6.59 -5.70
N VAL A 52 -11.39 5.59 -5.36
CA VAL A 52 -11.57 4.80 -4.13
C VAL A 52 -11.08 5.57 -2.90
N ALA A 53 -10.08 6.45 -3.04
CA ALA A 53 -9.71 7.39 -1.97
C ALA A 53 -10.87 8.32 -1.62
N ASP A 54 -11.55 8.84 -2.64
CA ASP A 54 -12.76 9.65 -2.51
C ASP A 54 -13.86 8.91 -1.73
N ILE A 55 -14.13 7.65 -2.09
CA ILE A 55 -15.14 6.81 -1.43
C ILE A 55 -14.74 6.53 0.03
N LEU A 56 -13.47 6.18 0.26
CA LEU A 56 -12.95 5.89 1.59
C LEU A 56 -13.17 7.07 2.53
N MET A 57 -12.77 8.28 2.12
CA MET A 57 -12.90 9.47 2.96
C MET A 57 -14.35 9.90 3.15
N LYS A 58 -15.24 9.69 2.16
CA LYS A 58 -16.68 9.95 2.30
C LYS A 58 -17.33 9.05 3.35
N ILE A 59 -16.99 7.76 3.33
CA ILE A 59 -17.48 6.79 4.32
C ILE A 59 -16.99 7.16 5.72
N LEU A 60 -15.71 7.52 5.85
CA LEU A 60 -15.10 7.84 7.14
C LEU A 60 -15.59 9.17 7.72
N SER A 61 -15.75 10.19 6.87
CA SER A 61 -16.21 11.50 7.34
C SER A 61 -17.69 11.49 7.74
N ALA A 62 -18.49 10.57 7.19
CA ALA A 62 -19.93 10.43 7.44
C ALA A 62 -20.75 11.74 7.28
N SER A 63 -20.17 12.74 6.63
CA SER A 63 -20.62 14.12 6.52
C SER A 63 -21.22 14.44 5.15
N GLY A 64 -21.22 13.47 4.24
CA GLY A 64 -21.67 13.61 2.86
C GLY A 64 -20.76 14.52 2.02
N HIS A 65 -21.03 15.83 2.07
CA HIS A 65 -20.48 16.80 1.11
C HIS A 65 -19.12 17.38 1.52
N TYR A 66 -18.79 17.43 2.80
CA TYR A 66 -17.55 18.04 3.28
C TYR A 66 -16.58 17.01 3.86
N ASN A 67 -15.37 16.96 3.33
CA ASN A 67 -14.29 16.15 3.88
C ASN A 67 -13.87 16.71 5.25
N LEU A 68 -14.10 15.94 6.32
CA LEU A 68 -13.81 16.38 7.68
C LEU A 68 -12.35 16.10 8.04
N ASP A 69 -11.76 16.97 8.87
CA ASP A 69 -10.49 16.66 9.51
C ASP A 69 -10.70 15.59 10.59
N LEU A 70 -10.23 14.37 10.31
CA LEU A 70 -10.30 13.23 11.22
C LEU A 70 -8.99 12.99 11.97
N PHE A 71 -8.10 13.97 12.00
CA PHE A 71 -6.87 13.89 12.77
C PHE A 71 -7.13 13.73 14.28
N PRO A 72 -6.34 12.93 15.01
CA PRO A 72 -5.23 12.08 14.56
C PRO A 72 -5.66 10.64 14.19
N TYR A 73 -6.96 10.35 14.16
CA TYR A 73 -7.50 8.99 14.03
C TYR A 73 -7.11 8.32 12.71
N THR A 74 -7.11 9.06 11.60
CA THR A 74 -6.65 8.55 10.29
C THR A 74 -5.18 8.13 10.31
N MET A 75 -4.32 8.87 11.02
CA MET A 75 -2.91 8.53 11.17
C MET A 75 -2.70 7.30 12.07
N ILE A 76 -3.46 7.19 13.16
CA ILE A 76 -3.42 6.01 14.03
C ILE A 76 -3.92 4.77 13.26
N ALA A 77 -5.01 4.90 12.50
CA ALA A 77 -5.53 3.82 11.66
C ALA A 77 -4.53 3.40 10.57
N SER A 78 -3.81 4.35 9.99
CA SER A 78 -2.75 4.09 8.99
C SER A 78 -1.67 3.15 9.51
N CYS A 79 -1.31 3.25 10.80
CA CYS A 79 -0.33 2.37 11.44
C CYS A 79 -0.71 0.89 11.32
N LEU A 80 -2.00 0.55 11.40
CA LEU A 80 -2.49 -0.82 11.26
C LEU A 80 -2.26 -1.37 9.85
N PHE A 81 -2.44 -0.55 8.82
CA PHE A 81 -2.25 -0.97 7.43
C PHE A 81 -0.77 -1.10 7.07
N ILE A 82 0.08 -0.19 7.55
CA ILE A 82 1.55 -0.30 7.40
C ILE A 82 2.07 -1.55 8.13
N ALA A 83 1.57 -1.82 9.34
CA ALA A 83 1.88 -3.02 10.09
C ALA A 83 1.37 -4.29 9.38
N GLY A 84 0.17 -4.25 8.81
CA GLY A 84 -0.39 -5.32 8.00
C GLY A 84 0.47 -5.63 6.78
N ALA A 85 0.98 -4.61 6.10
CA ALA A 85 1.87 -4.76 4.96
C ALA A 85 3.19 -5.44 5.37
N SER A 86 3.75 -4.98 6.49
CA SER A 86 4.96 -5.58 7.08
C SER A 86 4.73 -7.04 7.49
N LEU A 87 3.55 -7.39 8.00
CA LEU A 87 3.19 -8.77 8.33
C LEU A 87 3.07 -9.65 7.08
N LEU A 88 2.45 -9.14 6.01
CA LEU A 88 2.36 -9.85 4.73
C LEU A 88 3.75 -10.10 4.12
N LEU A 89 4.62 -9.10 4.14
CA LEU A 89 6.01 -9.26 3.70
C LEU A 89 6.76 -10.28 4.57
N SER A 90 6.63 -10.20 5.90
CA SER A 90 7.26 -11.16 6.81
C SER A 90 6.87 -12.59 6.46
N ARG A 91 5.58 -12.87 6.24
CA ARG A 91 5.11 -14.20 5.82
C ARG A 91 5.65 -14.64 4.46
N HIS A 92 5.77 -13.71 3.52
CA HIS A 92 6.38 -13.98 2.22
C HIS A 92 7.86 -14.38 2.37
N LEU A 93 8.60 -13.66 3.21
CA LEU A 93 9.99 -13.96 3.54
C LEU A 93 10.15 -15.31 4.29
N ILE A 94 9.20 -15.71 5.16
CA ILE A 94 9.17 -17.06 5.76
C ILE A 94 9.10 -18.13 4.68
N LYS A 95 8.23 -17.97 3.68
CA LYS A 95 8.09 -18.95 2.58
C LYS A 95 9.38 -19.05 1.75
N LEU A 96 10.11 -17.96 1.67
CA LEU A 96 11.42 -17.91 1.03
C LEU A 96 12.56 -18.29 1.98
N ASP A 97 12.26 -18.80 3.18
CA ASP A 97 13.24 -19.28 4.17
C ASP A 97 14.34 -18.24 4.50
N ILE A 98 13.94 -16.97 4.60
CA ILE A 98 14.85 -15.86 4.93
C ILE A 98 14.98 -15.74 6.44
N PRO A 99 16.21 -15.72 7.00
CA PRO A 99 16.40 -15.52 8.43
C PRO A 99 16.07 -14.09 8.86
N ASN A 100 15.64 -13.91 10.11
CA ASN A 100 15.29 -12.60 10.69
C ASN A 100 14.20 -11.86 9.89
N GLU A 101 13.31 -12.59 9.26
CA GLU A 101 12.28 -12.11 8.34
C GLU A 101 11.39 -11.01 8.94
N LYS A 102 11.16 -11.07 10.27
CA LYS A 102 10.36 -10.06 10.98
C LYS A 102 11.09 -8.72 11.06
N ILE A 103 12.39 -8.76 11.34
CA ILE A 103 13.22 -7.56 11.42
C ILE A 103 13.35 -6.95 10.02
N VAL A 104 13.61 -7.78 9.01
CA VAL A 104 13.68 -7.32 7.61
C VAL A 104 12.37 -6.68 7.17
N ALA A 105 11.23 -7.30 7.48
CA ALA A 105 9.93 -6.74 7.13
C ALA A 105 9.59 -5.45 7.89
N ALA A 106 10.05 -5.30 9.14
CA ALA A 106 9.87 -4.06 9.90
C ALA A 106 10.55 -2.85 9.26
N LEU A 107 11.56 -3.04 8.39
CA LEU A 107 12.18 -1.94 7.65
C LEU A 107 11.21 -1.20 6.72
N LEU A 108 10.08 -1.82 6.33
CA LEU A 108 9.01 -1.10 5.62
C LEU A 108 8.41 0.03 6.45
N ILE A 109 8.39 -0.11 7.78
CA ILE A 109 7.87 0.90 8.70
C ILE A 109 8.81 2.11 8.73
N PHE A 110 10.11 1.85 8.85
CA PHE A 110 11.15 2.86 9.04
C PHE A 110 11.64 3.50 7.73
N ASN A 111 10.75 3.66 6.76
CA ASN A 111 11.07 4.20 5.45
C ASN A 111 10.70 5.70 5.37
N PRO A 112 11.60 6.60 4.92
CA PRO A 112 11.30 8.02 4.76
C PRO A 112 10.11 8.33 3.84
N PHE A 113 9.84 7.49 2.83
CA PHE A 113 8.68 7.66 1.96
C PHE A 113 7.35 7.45 2.71
N ILE A 114 7.34 6.62 3.75
CA ILE A 114 6.17 6.46 4.63
C ILE A 114 5.98 7.72 5.48
N LEU A 115 7.04 8.31 6.04
CA LEU A 115 6.92 9.57 6.79
C LEU A 115 6.31 10.69 5.94
N GLN A 116 6.76 10.81 4.69
CA GLN A 116 6.19 11.79 3.77
C GLN A 116 4.71 11.54 3.49
N ASN A 117 4.31 10.28 3.26
CA ASN A 117 2.90 9.94 3.09
C ASN A 117 2.09 10.25 4.37
N MET A 118 2.65 9.97 5.54
CA MET A 118 2.00 10.25 6.82
C MET A 118 1.87 11.74 7.13
N ALA A 119 2.68 12.60 6.51
CA ALA A 119 2.54 14.04 6.67
C ALA A 119 1.23 14.59 6.04
N TYR A 120 0.70 13.95 5.00
CA TYR A 120 -0.59 14.34 4.39
C TYR A 120 -1.74 13.88 5.27
N ARG A 121 -2.24 14.78 6.12
CA ARG A 121 -3.24 14.49 7.14
C ARG A 121 -4.52 13.88 6.56
N TYR A 122 -4.99 14.39 5.42
CA TYR A 122 -6.22 13.90 4.77
C TYR A 122 -6.01 12.64 3.91
N ASP A 123 -4.81 12.44 3.33
CA ASP A 123 -4.54 11.33 2.40
C ASP A 123 -3.91 10.11 3.09
N CYS A 124 -3.28 10.28 4.27
CA CYS A 124 -2.40 9.28 4.88
C CYS A 124 -3.03 7.89 5.00
N LEU A 125 -4.31 7.84 5.34
CA LEU A 125 -5.05 6.58 5.46
C LEU A 125 -5.27 5.92 4.11
N GLY A 126 -5.72 6.66 3.10
CA GLY A 126 -5.88 6.14 1.74
C GLY A 126 -4.57 5.60 1.17
N MET A 127 -3.47 6.33 1.38
CA MET A 127 -2.13 5.90 0.97
C MET A 127 -1.64 4.65 1.73
N SER A 128 -1.94 4.54 3.02
CA SER A 128 -1.56 3.38 3.84
C SER A 128 -2.36 2.13 3.47
N VAL A 129 -3.66 2.28 3.18
CA VAL A 129 -4.50 1.20 2.62
C VAL A 129 -3.98 0.78 1.26
N ALA A 130 -3.63 1.72 0.38
CA ALA A 130 -3.02 1.42 -0.92
C ALA A 130 -1.74 0.60 -0.75
N PHE A 131 -0.86 1.01 0.16
CA PHE A 131 0.39 0.30 0.46
C PHE A 131 0.17 -1.14 0.92
N PHE A 132 -0.81 -1.36 1.80
CA PHE A 132 -1.24 -2.69 2.22
C PHE A 132 -1.78 -3.52 1.04
N LEU A 133 -2.63 -2.94 0.20
CA LEU A 133 -3.21 -3.62 -0.96
C LEU A 133 -2.17 -3.96 -2.03
N ALA A 134 -1.21 -3.08 -2.30
CA ALA A 134 -0.09 -3.35 -3.20
C ALA A 134 0.78 -4.51 -2.69
N THR A 135 1.04 -4.54 -1.38
CA THR A 135 1.75 -5.65 -0.72
C THR A 135 0.97 -6.95 -0.87
N MET A 136 -0.35 -6.92 -0.69
CA MET A 136 -1.22 -8.07 -0.88
C MET A 136 -1.27 -8.53 -2.35
N ALA A 137 -1.28 -7.60 -3.30
CA ALA A 137 -1.22 -7.88 -4.74
C ALA A 137 0.04 -8.66 -5.13
N TYR A 138 1.12 -8.49 -4.38
CA TYR A 138 2.37 -9.22 -4.60
C TYR A 138 2.41 -10.58 -3.88
N THR A 139 2.12 -10.57 -2.58
CA THR A 139 2.42 -11.66 -1.62
C THR A 139 1.29 -12.65 -1.40
N TYR A 140 0.05 -12.32 -1.79
CA TYR A 140 -1.11 -13.20 -1.58
C TYR A 140 -0.90 -14.56 -2.25
N ASP A 141 -1.41 -15.62 -1.64
CA ASP A 141 -1.27 -16.97 -2.18
C ASP A 141 -2.41 -17.86 -1.71
N ASN A 142 -2.81 -18.80 -2.56
CA ASN A 142 -3.94 -19.67 -2.30
C ASN A 142 -3.80 -20.98 -3.10
N SER A 143 -4.34 -22.08 -2.58
CA SER A 143 -4.35 -23.37 -3.28
C SER A 143 -5.05 -23.30 -4.63
N SER A 144 -6.07 -22.45 -4.78
CA SER A 144 -6.67 -22.14 -6.06
C SER A 144 -5.87 -21.04 -6.78
N VAL A 145 -5.23 -21.39 -7.89
CA VAL A 145 -4.49 -20.46 -8.76
C VAL A 145 -5.39 -19.33 -9.24
N PHE A 146 -6.62 -19.64 -9.66
CA PHE A 146 -7.60 -18.64 -10.09
C PHE A 146 -7.89 -17.64 -8.98
N LYS A 147 -8.18 -18.12 -7.76
CA LYS A 147 -8.41 -17.24 -6.60
C LYS A 147 -7.19 -16.39 -6.27
N SER A 148 -5.98 -16.95 -6.35
CA SER A 148 -4.73 -16.25 -6.11
C SER A 148 -4.55 -15.09 -7.10
N ILE A 149 -4.72 -15.34 -8.41
CA ILE A 149 -4.58 -14.33 -9.45
C ILE A 149 -5.66 -13.25 -9.33
N SER A 150 -6.93 -13.65 -9.16
CA SER A 150 -8.04 -12.69 -9.08
C SER A 150 -7.89 -11.73 -7.90
N VAL A 151 -7.54 -12.22 -6.71
CA VAL A 151 -7.29 -11.35 -5.55
C VAL A 151 -6.14 -10.38 -5.82
N LYS A 152 -5.06 -10.85 -6.45
CA LYS A 152 -3.91 -9.99 -6.76
C LYS A 152 -4.25 -8.89 -7.74
N ILE A 153 -5.01 -9.19 -8.79
CA ILE A 153 -5.47 -8.19 -9.76
C ILE A 153 -6.37 -7.17 -9.07
N ILE A 154 -7.40 -7.62 -8.34
CA ILE A 154 -8.36 -6.73 -7.66
C ILE A 154 -7.63 -5.80 -6.69
N THR A 155 -6.75 -6.34 -5.86
CA THR A 155 -6.00 -5.55 -4.87
C THR A 155 -4.99 -4.62 -5.50
N GLY A 156 -4.36 -5.01 -6.61
CA GLY A 156 -3.52 -4.13 -7.42
C GLY A 156 -4.29 -2.94 -7.99
N VAL A 157 -5.45 -3.18 -8.62
CA VAL A 157 -6.31 -2.10 -9.14
C VAL A 157 -6.77 -1.18 -8.01
N LEU A 158 -7.27 -1.74 -6.90
CA LEU A 158 -7.72 -0.96 -5.75
C LEU A 158 -6.58 -0.13 -5.13
N SER A 159 -5.36 -0.65 -5.09
CA SER A 159 -4.20 0.12 -4.67
C SER A 159 -4.00 1.34 -5.57
N LEU A 160 -4.10 1.20 -6.89
CA LEU A 160 -3.86 2.31 -7.82
C LEU A 160 -4.99 3.36 -7.77
N THR A 161 -6.23 2.95 -7.51
CA THR A 161 -7.36 3.86 -7.34
C THR A 161 -7.42 4.52 -5.96
N LEU A 162 -6.50 4.17 -5.05
CA LEU A 162 -6.23 4.87 -3.80
C LEU A 162 -4.99 5.75 -3.91
N TYR A 163 -3.87 5.19 -4.38
CA TYR A 163 -2.60 5.90 -4.52
C TYR A 163 -1.68 5.19 -5.55
N GLN A 164 -1.55 5.78 -6.74
CA GLN A 164 -0.78 5.19 -7.85
C GLN A 164 0.70 4.90 -7.53
N PRO A 165 1.44 5.75 -6.78
CA PRO A 165 2.84 5.48 -6.45
C PRO A 165 3.09 4.16 -5.71
N CYS A 166 2.06 3.55 -5.10
CA CYS A 166 2.18 2.22 -4.52
C CYS A 166 2.47 1.11 -5.55
N ALA A 167 2.36 1.35 -6.86
CA ALA A 167 2.87 0.46 -7.90
C ALA A 167 4.36 0.10 -7.67
N ASN A 168 5.14 1.04 -7.14
CA ASN A 168 6.57 0.85 -6.87
C ASN A 168 6.83 -0.21 -5.80
N ILE A 169 5.87 -0.50 -4.93
CA ILE A 169 5.99 -1.58 -3.93
C ILE A 169 6.06 -2.95 -4.60
N PHE A 170 5.25 -3.15 -5.63
CA PHE A 170 5.26 -4.39 -6.41
C PHE A 170 6.62 -4.57 -7.11
N ILE A 171 7.14 -3.51 -7.72
CA ILE A 171 8.45 -3.51 -8.38
C ILE A 171 9.57 -3.77 -7.35
N GLY A 172 9.52 -3.10 -6.19
CA GLY A 172 10.49 -3.29 -5.12
C GLY A 172 10.52 -4.73 -4.59
N PHE A 173 9.37 -5.37 -4.41
CA PHE A 173 9.32 -6.77 -4.00
C PHE A 173 9.78 -7.73 -5.08
N LEU A 174 9.52 -7.43 -6.36
CA LEU A 174 10.07 -8.20 -7.47
C LEU A 174 11.60 -8.15 -7.47
N ALA A 175 12.18 -6.98 -7.20
CA ALA A 175 13.62 -6.83 -7.06
C ALA A 175 14.18 -7.63 -5.85
N ILE A 176 13.48 -7.62 -4.71
CA ILE A 176 13.85 -8.42 -3.53
C ILE A 176 13.83 -9.92 -3.86
N ASP A 177 12.76 -10.43 -4.47
CA ASP A 177 12.67 -11.84 -4.86
C ASP A 177 13.79 -12.22 -5.84
N PHE A 178 14.10 -11.35 -6.80
CA PHE A 178 15.20 -11.56 -7.74
C PHE A 178 16.56 -11.63 -7.05
N ILE A 179 16.84 -10.73 -6.09
CA ILE A 179 18.08 -10.75 -5.30
C ILE A 179 18.17 -12.04 -4.48
N ILE A 180 17.07 -12.46 -3.83
CA ILE A 180 17.03 -13.70 -3.05
C ILE A 180 17.36 -14.90 -3.94
N ILE A 181 16.76 -14.98 -5.13
CA ILE A 181 17.02 -16.04 -6.10
C ILE A 181 18.48 -16.01 -6.59
N ALA A 182 19.02 -14.83 -6.90
CA ALA A 182 20.39 -14.68 -7.36
C ALA A 182 21.44 -15.13 -6.32
N ILE A 183 21.16 -14.92 -5.03
CA ILE A 183 22.03 -15.34 -3.93
C ILE A 183 21.89 -16.86 -3.68
N ARG A 184 20.68 -17.40 -3.80
CA ARG A 184 20.41 -18.84 -3.62
C ARG A 184 20.87 -19.61 -4.86
N ARG A 185 22.12 -20.10 -4.83
CA ARG A 185 22.80 -20.87 -5.91
C ARG A 185 22.10 -22.17 -6.38
N HIS A 186 20.89 -22.48 -5.89
CA HIS A 186 20.15 -23.70 -6.20
C HIS A 186 18.95 -23.50 -7.13
N VAL A 187 18.62 -22.25 -7.50
CA VAL A 187 17.48 -21.98 -8.40
C VAL A 187 17.97 -21.91 -9.85
N SER A 188 17.28 -22.62 -10.74
CA SER A 188 17.59 -22.56 -12.17
C SER A 188 17.27 -21.17 -12.74
N ILE A 189 18.15 -20.62 -13.58
CA ILE A 189 17.92 -19.34 -14.30
C ILE A 189 16.56 -19.37 -15.03
N LYS A 190 16.16 -20.52 -15.56
CA LYS A 190 14.87 -20.68 -16.24
C LYS A 190 13.68 -20.45 -15.30
N GLU A 191 13.76 -20.93 -14.06
CA GLU A 191 12.72 -20.74 -13.05
C GLU A 191 12.65 -19.28 -12.60
N ALA A 192 13.80 -18.62 -12.44
CA ALA A 192 13.89 -17.20 -12.12
C ALA A 192 13.23 -16.32 -13.20
N ILE A 193 13.52 -16.60 -14.48
CA ILE A 193 12.91 -15.91 -15.62
C ILE A 193 11.41 -16.17 -15.66
N ALA A 194 10.97 -17.42 -15.49
CA ALA A 194 9.55 -17.76 -15.51
C ALA A 194 8.76 -17.08 -14.39
N LEU A 195 9.31 -17.01 -13.17
CA LEU A 195 8.71 -16.29 -12.06
C LEU A 195 8.58 -14.80 -12.38
N THR A 196 9.67 -14.19 -12.85
CA THR A 196 9.73 -12.77 -13.21
C THR A 196 8.69 -12.44 -14.27
N PHE A 197 8.59 -13.27 -15.31
CA PHE A 197 7.63 -13.09 -16.38
C PHE A 197 6.17 -13.18 -15.89
N ARG A 198 5.85 -14.16 -15.04
CA ARG A 198 4.51 -14.28 -14.43
C ARG A 198 4.15 -13.06 -13.59
N LYS A 199 5.10 -12.54 -12.80
CA LYS A 199 4.92 -11.33 -11.98
C LYS A 199 4.77 -10.07 -12.83
N ALA A 200 5.53 -9.96 -13.94
CA ALA A 200 5.41 -8.87 -14.89
C ALA A 200 4.04 -8.86 -15.58
N ILE A 201 3.54 -10.01 -16.04
CA ILE A 201 2.19 -10.12 -16.63
C ILE A 201 1.14 -9.67 -15.63
N LEU A 202 1.24 -10.13 -14.37
CA LEU A 202 0.30 -9.75 -13.33
C LEU A 202 0.32 -8.23 -13.08
N PHE A 203 1.51 -7.63 -13.01
CA PHE A 203 1.70 -6.19 -12.85
C PHE A 203 1.04 -5.41 -13.99
N ILE A 204 1.37 -5.78 -15.23
CA ILE A 204 0.82 -5.14 -16.43
C ILE A 204 -0.70 -5.30 -16.46
N SER A 205 -1.24 -6.46 -16.08
CA SER A 205 -2.68 -6.73 -16.10
C SER A 205 -3.46 -5.78 -15.20
N PHE A 206 -3.08 -5.64 -13.91
CA PHE A 206 -3.81 -4.74 -13.03
C PHE A 206 -3.57 -3.27 -13.38
N TYR A 207 -2.37 -2.91 -13.86
CA TYR A 207 -2.07 -1.54 -14.27
C TYR A 207 -2.86 -1.15 -15.52
N PHE A 208 -2.98 -2.06 -16.48
CA PHE A 208 -3.78 -1.87 -17.69
C PHE A 208 -5.26 -1.71 -17.35
N ILE A 209 -5.81 -2.54 -16.46
CA ILE A 209 -7.19 -2.40 -15.97
C ILE A 209 -7.37 -1.03 -15.31
N TYR A 210 -6.44 -0.63 -14.43
CA TYR A 210 -6.49 0.70 -13.83
C TYR A 210 -6.47 1.82 -14.89
N ALA A 211 -5.57 1.74 -15.87
CA ALA A 211 -5.42 2.75 -16.91
C ALA A 211 -6.65 2.87 -17.79
N LEU A 212 -7.30 1.75 -18.11
CA LEU A 212 -8.50 1.71 -18.95
C LEU A 212 -9.71 2.38 -18.27
N PHE A 213 -9.89 2.14 -16.97
CA PHE A 213 -11.12 2.54 -16.26
C PHE A 213 -10.98 3.81 -15.42
N PHE A 214 -9.79 4.12 -14.91
CA PHE A 214 -9.63 5.11 -13.83
C PHE A 214 -8.53 6.15 -14.06
N ALA A 215 -7.58 5.92 -14.99
CA ALA A 215 -6.58 6.93 -15.27
C ALA A 215 -7.25 8.24 -15.71
N PRO A 216 -6.78 9.41 -15.22
CA PRO A 216 -7.30 10.69 -15.67
C PRO A 216 -7.15 10.77 -17.17
N LYS A 217 -8.27 10.87 -17.89
CA LYS A 217 -8.22 11.23 -19.30
C LYS A 217 -7.80 12.70 -19.32
N THR A 218 -6.70 13.01 -19.99
CA THR A 218 -6.32 14.41 -20.24
C THR A 218 -7.48 15.07 -20.96
N ILE A 219 -8.27 15.87 -20.25
CA ILE A 219 -9.09 16.89 -20.87
C ILE A 219 -8.07 17.91 -21.37
N PRO A 220 -7.95 18.19 -22.67
CA PRO A 220 -7.08 19.26 -23.12
C PRO A 220 -7.50 20.53 -22.38
N ALA A 221 -6.52 21.22 -21.79
CA ALA A 221 -6.75 22.47 -21.09
C ALA A 221 -7.59 23.39 -22.00
N GLN A 222 -8.79 23.76 -21.54
CA GLN A 222 -9.50 24.88 -22.14
C GLN A 222 -8.70 26.11 -21.74
N SER A 223 -7.94 26.63 -22.70
CA SER A 223 -7.30 27.94 -22.71
C SER A 223 -8.32 29.05 -22.59
#